data_AF-A0A2A3ETG7-F1
#
_entry.id   AF-A0A2A3ETG7-F1
#
_cell.length_a   1.000
_cell.length_b   1.000
_cell.length_c   1.000
_cell.angle_alpha   90.00
_cell.angle_beta   90.00
_cell.angle_gamma   90.00
#
_symmetry.space_group_name_H-M   'P 1'
#
loop_
_entity.id
_entity.type
_entity.pdbx_description
1 polymer ?
#
loop_
_entity_poly.entity_id
_entity_poly.type
_entity_poly.pdbx_seq_one_letter_code
_entity_poly.pdbx_strand_id
1 'polypeptide(L)'
;MCETIEKAYKLNSEDLAVLKTNQKHLEKAYCKGAIPHLTNIKTIVKKCIAVPSNVLLEEDKCQKIQYNDTEFKNINQKLEDLQQRAKRATILNSILKEELQFLEQFPITEENINEMCYITENIVQNPDVIEKMYQLVEDYNQFSTNLKPTSITTKMKYNTVDNLKCKEFDVNNL
;
A
#
# COMPACT_ATOMS: atom_id res chain seq x y z
N MET A 1 65.87 4.29 -44.08
CA MET A 1 67.15 5.06 -44.11
C MET A 1 68.31 4.16 -44.48
N CYS A 2 68.55 3.04 -43.78
CA CYS A 2 69.65 2.12 -44.11
C CYS A 2 69.52 1.45 -45.50
N GLU A 3 68.32 1.02 -45.91
CA GLU A 3 68.11 0.45 -47.25
C GLU A 3 68.39 1.45 -48.39
N THR A 4 68.21 2.74 -48.12
CA THR A 4 68.46 3.82 -49.09
C THR A 4 69.95 4.11 -49.20
N ILE A 5 70.69 4.08 -48.07
CA ILE A 5 72.14 4.27 -48.03
C ILE A 5 72.87 3.05 -48.63
N GLU A 6 72.37 1.85 -48.35
CA GLU A 6 72.86 0.58 -48.89
C GLU A 6 72.78 0.56 -50.43
N LYS A 7 71.63 0.96 -50.99
CA LYS A 7 71.42 1.03 -52.45
C LYS A 7 72.24 2.14 -53.13
N ALA A 8 72.48 3.26 -52.45
CA ALA A 8 73.19 4.41 -53.02
C ALA A 8 74.71 4.23 -53.08
N TYR A 9 75.31 3.54 -52.10
CA TYR A 9 76.76 3.45 -51.96
C TYR A 9 77.37 2.06 -52.20
N LYS A 10 76.57 1.03 -52.54
CA LYS A 10 77.04 -0.35 -52.80
C LYS A 10 78.06 -0.85 -51.75
N LEU A 11 77.65 -0.79 -50.49
CA LEU A 11 78.51 -1.07 -49.33
C LEU A 11 78.92 -2.55 -49.24
N ASN A 12 80.15 -2.79 -48.76
CA ASN A 12 80.66 -4.13 -48.47
C ASN A 12 79.97 -4.74 -47.23
N SER A 13 80.06 -6.07 -47.08
CA SER A 13 79.41 -6.82 -45.98
C SER A 13 79.78 -6.29 -44.58
N GLU A 14 81.03 -5.87 -44.38
CA GLU A 14 81.52 -5.28 -43.12
C GLU A 14 80.94 -3.89 -42.84
N ASP A 15 80.91 -3.01 -43.84
CA ASP A 15 80.37 -1.65 -43.68
C ASP A 15 78.85 -1.69 -43.44
N LEU A 16 78.16 -2.67 -44.02
CA LEU A 16 76.74 -2.91 -43.81
C LEU A 16 76.46 -3.39 -42.38
N ALA A 17 77.35 -4.21 -41.81
CA ALA A 17 77.25 -4.61 -40.41
C ALA A 17 77.43 -3.40 -39.46
N VAL A 18 78.41 -2.53 -39.75
CA VAL A 18 78.64 -1.28 -38.98
C VAL A 18 77.48 -0.30 -39.12
N LEU A 19 76.89 -0.18 -40.31
CA LEU A 19 75.71 0.67 -40.52
C LEU A 19 74.51 0.17 -39.70
N LYS A 20 74.28 -1.14 -39.67
CA LYS A 20 73.19 -1.75 -38.87
C LYS A 20 73.42 -1.61 -37.37
N THR A 21 74.65 -1.71 -36.88
CA THR A 21 74.95 -1.49 -35.46
C THR A 21 74.76 -0.02 -35.08
N ASN A 22 75.20 0.92 -35.92
CA ASN A 22 74.99 2.35 -35.73
C ASN A 22 73.50 2.73 -35.77
N GLN A 23 72.72 2.15 -36.67
CA GLN A 23 71.26 2.32 -36.70
C GLN A 23 70.63 1.91 -35.36
N LYS A 24 70.94 0.69 -34.88
CA LYS A 24 70.42 0.20 -33.59
C LYS A 24 70.86 1.09 -32.43
N HIS A 25 72.07 1.64 -32.48
CA HIS A 25 72.57 2.55 -31.46
C HIS A 25 71.81 3.88 -31.48
N LEU A 26 71.58 4.45 -32.67
CA LEU A 26 70.82 5.67 -32.85
C LEU A 26 69.36 5.50 -32.41
N GLU A 27 68.70 4.41 -32.81
CA GLU A 27 67.34 4.08 -32.38
C GLU A 27 67.26 3.95 -30.86
N LYS A 28 68.22 3.27 -30.22
CA LYS A 28 68.29 3.16 -28.76
C LYS A 28 68.52 4.52 -28.09
N ALA A 29 69.41 5.34 -28.62
CA ALA A 29 69.70 6.67 -28.08
C ALA A 29 68.48 7.59 -28.20
N TYR A 30 67.81 7.58 -29.36
CA TYR A 30 66.58 8.34 -29.60
C TYR A 30 65.45 7.88 -28.67
N CYS A 31 65.19 6.57 -28.57
CA CYS A 31 64.18 6.03 -27.66
C CYS A 31 64.49 6.40 -26.21
N LYS A 32 65.74 6.30 -25.77
CA LYS A 32 66.16 6.72 -24.42
C LYS A 32 65.92 8.21 -24.17
N GLY A 33 66.22 9.06 -25.15
CA GLY A 33 65.96 10.50 -25.06
C GLY A 33 64.48 10.85 -25.09
N ALA A 34 63.67 10.11 -25.84
CA ALA A 34 62.23 10.36 -26.00
C ALA A 34 61.38 9.89 -24.79
N ILE A 35 61.80 8.85 -24.06
CA ILE A 35 61.06 8.30 -22.90
C ILE A 35 60.73 9.35 -21.83
N PRO A 36 61.67 10.22 -21.38
CA PRO A 36 61.37 11.30 -20.44
C PRO A 36 60.30 12.26 -20.96
N HIS A 37 60.36 12.63 -22.25
CA HIS A 37 59.38 13.53 -22.86
C HIS A 37 57.99 12.88 -22.95
N LEU A 38 57.92 11.61 -23.33
CA LEU A 38 56.68 10.82 -23.30
C LEU A 38 56.08 10.72 -21.90
N THR A 39 56.92 10.57 -20.87
CA THR A 39 56.49 10.53 -19.47
C THR A 39 55.92 11.89 -19.03
N ASN A 40 56.55 12.99 -19.45
CA ASN A 40 56.04 14.34 -19.18
C ASN A 40 54.70 14.59 -19.87
N ILE A 41 54.57 14.22 -21.15
CA ILE A 41 53.31 14.32 -21.89
C ILE A 41 52.22 13.52 -21.16
N LYS A 42 52.51 12.28 -20.75
CA LYS A 42 51.56 11.44 -20.00
C LYS A 42 51.09 12.13 -18.71
N THR A 43 52.01 12.76 -17.98
CA THR A 43 51.67 13.51 -16.75
C THR A 43 50.77 14.71 -17.04
N ILE A 44 51.06 15.48 -18.10
CA ILE A 44 50.23 16.63 -18.51
C ILE A 44 48.84 16.18 -18.95
N VAL A 45 48.75 15.14 -19.77
CA VAL A 45 47.48 14.55 -20.21
C VAL A 45 46.67 14.07 -19.01
N LYS A 46 47.31 13.40 -18.04
CA LYS A 46 46.65 13.00 -16.79
C LYS A 46 46.09 14.20 -16.04
N LYS A 47 46.78 15.33 -15.98
CA LYS A 47 46.26 16.56 -15.34
C LYS A 47 45.05 17.16 -16.07
N CYS A 48 44.98 17.02 -17.40
CA CYS A 48 43.87 17.57 -18.18
C CYS A 48 42.62 16.69 -18.13
N ILE A 49 42.79 15.37 -18.04
CA ILE A 49 41.69 14.40 -18.04
C ILE A 49 41.22 14.08 -16.62
N ALA A 50 42.10 14.17 -15.62
CA ALA A 50 41.72 13.86 -14.25
C ALA A 50 40.70 14.85 -13.70
N VAL A 51 39.62 14.32 -13.17
CA VAL A 51 38.66 15.08 -12.37
C VAL A 51 39.35 15.46 -11.05
N PRO A 52 39.39 16.75 -10.70
CA PRO A 52 39.93 17.18 -9.41
C PRO A 52 39.18 16.55 -8.24
N SER A 53 39.89 16.15 -7.18
CA SER A 53 39.26 15.48 -6.02
C SER A 53 38.28 16.35 -5.24
N ASN A 54 38.35 17.67 -5.43
CA ASN A 54 37.45 18.66 -4.84
C ASN A 54 36.21 18.94 -5.70
N VAL A 55 36.11 18.36 -6.90
CA VAL A 55 35.00 18.57 -7.83
C VAL A 55 34.19 17.28 -7.90
N LEU A 56 32.94 17.36 -7.46
CA LEU A 56 31.94 16.34 -7.75
C LEU A 56 31.40 16.56 -9.17
N LEU A 57 31.26 15.47 -9.92
CA LEU A 57 30.59 15.50 -11.21
C LEU A 57 29.10 15.79 -11.01
N GLU A 58 28.46 16.30 -12.06
CA GLU A 58 27.02 16.60 -12.07
C GLU A 58 26.16 15.36 -11.74
N GLU A 59 26.61 14.20 -12.20
CA GLU A 59 25.98 12.89 -11.95
C GLU A 59 26.06 12.48 -10.47
N ASP A 60 27.12 12.89 -9.77
CA ASP A 60 27.39 12.53 -8.38
C ASP A 60 26.88 13.58 -7.38
N LYS A 61 26.09 14.57 -7.82
CA LYS A 61 25.53 15.60 -6.93
C LYS A 61 24.75 15.04 -5.74
N CYS A 62 24.13 13.88 -5.90
CA CYS A 62 23.42 13.19 -4.81
C CYS A 62 24.36 12.79 -3.66
N GLN A 63 25.65 12.57 -3.94
CA GLN A 63 26.67 12.23 -2.93
C GLN A 63 27.19 13.45 -2.17
N LYS A 64 26.80 14.68 -2.59
CA LYS A 64 27.19 15.92 -1.89
C LYS A 64 26.73 15.90 -0.43
N ILE A 65 25.56 15.33 -0.17
CA ILE A 65 25.01 15.13 1.17
C ILE A 65 25.03 13.63 1.40
N GLN A 66 25.96 13.18 2.24
CA GLN A 66 26.06 11.78 2.61
C GLN A 66 25.17 11.54 3.84
N TYR A 67 24.23 10.62 3.71
CA TYR A 67 23.44 10.15 4.84
C TYR A 67 24.17 8.98 5.48
N ASN A 68 24.23 8.98 6.81
CA ASN A 68 24.64 7.79 7.54
C ASN A 68 23.51 6.74 7.51
N ASP A 69 23.84 5.47 7.70
CA ASP A 69 22.85 4.37 7.68
C ASP A 69 21.72 4.58 8.70
N THR A 70 22.04 5.18 9.84
CA THR A 70 21.08 5.52 10.89
C THR A 70 20.11 6.62 10.46
N GLU A 71 20.62 7.64 9.75
CA GLU A 71 19.81 8.74 9.22
C GLU A 71 18.90 8.24 8.10
N PHE A 72 19.42 7.39 7.21
CA PHE A 72 18.63 6.76 6.15
C PHE A 72 17.50 5.91 6.72
N LYS A 73 17.78 5.09 7.73
CA LYS A 73 16.75 4.30 8.42
C LYS A 73 15.70 5.18 9.09
N ASN A 74 16.10 6.27 9.74
CA ASN A 74 15.17 7.22 10.37
C ASN A 74 14.27 7.91 9.34
N ILE A 75 14.82 8.32 8.20
CA ILE A 75 14.04 8.92 7.10
C ILE A 75 13.01 7.93 6.57
N ASN A 76 13.41 6.67 6.33
CA ASN A 76 12.47 5.64 5.88
C ASN A 76 11.37 5.36 6.89
N GLN A 77 11.70 5.30 8.18
CA GLN A 77 10.70 5.09 9.22
C GLN A 77 9.71 6.26 9.32
N LYS A 78 10.20 7.51 9.21
CA LYS A 78 9.33 8.69 9.13
C LYS A 78 8.44 8.67 7.90
N LEU A 79 8.97 8.26 6.76
CA LEU A 79 8.21 8.13 5.52
C LEU A 79 7.08 7.11 5.68
N GLU A 80 7.36 5.96 6.27
CA GLU A 80 6.37 4.92 6.52
C GLU A 80 5.26 5.40 7.47
N ASP A 81 5.63 6.06 8.57
CA ASP A 81 4.66 6.64 9.52
C ASP A 81 3.75 7.68 8.86
N LEU A 82 4.33 8.58 8.06
CA LEU A 82 3.57 9.58 7.30
C LEU A 82 2.63 8.94 6.28
N GLN A 83 3.07 7.90 5.58
CA GLN A 83 2.21 7.16 4.65
C GLN A 83 1.05 6.46 5.37
N GLN A 84 1.31 5.82 6.51
CA GLN A 84 0.25 5.21 7.31
C GLN A 84 -0.74 6.26 7.83
N ARG A 85 -0.24 7.39 8.32
CA ARG A 85 -1.07 8.51 8.77
C ARG A 85 -1.92 9.08 7.64
N ALA A 86 -1.36 9.25 6.44
CA ALA A 86 -2.09 9.71 5.27
C ALA A 86 -3.20 8.73 4.87
N LYS A 87 -2.95 7.42 4.90
CA LYS A 87 -3.97 6.39 4.66
C LYS A 87 -5.12 6.49 5.67
N ARG A 88 -4.81 6.58 6.97
CA ARG A 88 -5.83 6.72 8.03
C ARG A 88 -6.65 7.99 7.87
N ALA A 89 -5.98 9.11 7.58
CA ALA A 89 -6.67 10.38 7.33
C ALA A 89 -7.58 10.31 6.10
N THR A 90 -7.19 9.59 5.05
CA THR A 90 -8.00 9.40 3.85
C THR A 90 -9.25 8.59 4.16
N ILE A 91 -9.12 7.49 4.92
CA ILE A 91 -10.25 6.65 5.35
C ILE A 91 -11.21 7.46 6.23
N LEU A 92 -10.67 8.20 7.21
CA LEU A 92 -11.49 9.06 8.06
C LEU A 92 -12.23 10.12 7.23
N ASN A 93 -11.55 10.76 6.29
CA ASN A 93 -12.17 11.76 5.42
C ASN A 93 -13.27 11.17 4.53
N SER A 94 -13.14 9.92 4.07
CA SER A 94 -14.23 9.26 3.34
C SER A 94 -15.44 8.99 4.24
N ILE A 95 -15.22 8.52 5.47
CA ILE A 95 -16.31 8.24 6.42
C ILE A 95 -17.04 9.54 6.78
N LEU A 96 -16.30 10.60 7.10
CA LEU A 96 -16.89 11.91 7.42
C LEU A 96 -17.71 12.49 6.27
N LYS A 97 -17.29 12.26 5.02
CA LYS A 97 -18.07 12.65 3.84
C LYS A 97 -19.36 11.86 3.70
N GLU A 98 -19.32 10.56 3.99
CA GLU A 98 -20.50 9.70 3.98
C GLU A 98 -21.50 10.12 5.08
N GLU A 99 -21.01 10.38 6.30
CA GLU A 99 -21.83 10.91 7.39
C GLU A 99 -22.47 12.26 7.03
N LEU A 100 -21.70 13.16 6.42
CA LEU A 100 -22.21 14.45 5.98
C LEU A 100 -23.29 14.28 4.90
N GLN A 101 -23.09 13.40 3.93
CA GLN A 101 -24.08 13.08 2.91
C GLN A 101 -25.36 12.50 3.52
N PHE A 102 -25.24 11.65 4.55
CA PHE A 102 -26.40 11.11 5.27
C PHE A 102 -27.19 12.21 5.99
N LEU A 103 -26.50 13.12 6.66
CA LEU A 103 -27.13 14.27 7.33
C LEU A 103 -27.82 15.23 6.35
N GLU A 104 -27.25 15.41 5.15
CA GLU A 104 -27.88 16.18 4.08
C GLU A 104 -29.14 15.52 3.52
N GLN A 105 -29.18 14.18 3.44
CA GLN A 105 -30.36 13.44 2.97
C GLN A 105 -31.50 13.38 4.00
N PHE A 106 -31.15 13.26 5.28
CA PHE A 106 -32.12 13.21 6.39
C PHE A 106 -31.87 14.36 7.35
N PRO A 107 -32.19 15.60 6.95
CA PRO A 107 -32.05 16.74 7.84
C PRO A 107 -33.00 16.54 9.01
N ILE A 108 -32.45 16.45 10.22
CA ILE A 108 -33.24 16.53 11.44
C ILE A 108 -33.65 18.00 11.57
N THR A 109 -34.84 18.31 11.09
CA THR A 109 -35.42 19.65 11.21
C THR A 109 -36.08 19.81 12.58
N GLU A 110 -36.11 21.06 13.05
CA GLU A 110 -36.85 21.43 14.26
C GLU A 110 -38.34 21.05 14.14
N GLU A 111 -38.89 21.10 12.94
CA GLU A 111 -40.27 20.71 12.64
C GLU A 111 -40.52 19.20 12.86
N ASN A 112 -39.60 18.33 12.41
CA ASN A 112 -39.68 16.89 12.68
C ASN A 112 -39.59 16.57 14.18
N ILE A 113 -38.73 17.31 14.91
CA ILE A 113 -38.60 17.15 16.36
C ILE A 113 -39.87 17.61 17.06
N ASN A 114 -40.42 18.76 16.67
CA ASN A 114 -41.65 19.30 17.24
C ASN A 114 -42.85 18.40 16.97
N GLU A 115 -42.96 17.82 15.78
CA GLU A 115 -43.99 16.83 15.45
C GLU A 115 -43.85 15.56 16.30
N MET A 116 -42.63 15.05 16.48
CA MET A 116 -42.37 13.91 17.36
C MET A 116 -42.74 14.23 18.82
N CYS A 117 -42.31 15.38 19.33
CA CYS A 117 -42.66 15.84 20.68
C CYS A 117 -44.18 15.97 20.84
N TYR A 118 -44.87 16.57 19.86
CA TYR A 118 -46.32 16.68 19.86
C TYR A 118 -47.00 15.30 19.90
N ILE A 119 -46.56 14.33 19.08
CA ILE A 119 -47.12 12.97 19.10
C ILE A 119 -46.87 12.31 20.46
N THR A 120 -45.67 12.42 20.99
CA THR A 120 -45.29 11.79 22.26
C THR A 120 -46.07 12.39 23.43
N GLU A 121 -46.22 13.71 23.46
CA GLU A 121 -47.05 14.40 24.44
C GLU A 121 -48.51 13.99 24.30
N ASN A 122 -49.07 13.92 23.09
CA ASN A 122 -50.47 13.51 22.89
C ASN A 122 -50.74 12.03 23.22
N ILE A 123 -49.77 11.14 23.03
CA ILE A 123 -49.90 9.73 23.45
C ILE A 123 -49.89 9.65 24.99
N VAL A 124 -49.01 10.41 25.65
CA VAL A 124 -48.96 10.49 27.12
C VAL A 124 -50.22 11.15 27.69
N GLN A 125 -50.82 12.11 26.96
CA GLN A 125 -52.07 12.79 27.33
C GLN A 125 -53.34 12.00 26.96
N ASN A 126 -53.23 10.82 26.34
CA ASN A 126 -54.35 9.89 26.12
C ASN A 126 -54.28 8.71 27.10
N PRO A 127 -54.63 8.93 28.40
CA PRO A 127 -54.59 7.90 29.43
C PRO A 127 -55.51 6.72 29.10
N ASP A 128 -56.57 6.91 28.31
CA ASP A 128 -57.47 5.85 27.86
C ASP A 128 -56.74 4.81 27.02
N VAL A 129 -55.82 5.20 26.13
CA VAL A 129 -55.07 4.23 25.30
C VAL A 129 -54.11 3.39 26.15
N ILE A 130 -53.46 4.03 27.12
CA ILE A 130 -52.55 3.37 28.06
C ILE A 130 -53.33 2.40 28.95
N GLU A 131 -54.48 2.84 29.49
CA GLU A 131 -55.37 2.00 30.30
C GLU A 131 -55.94 0.83 29.51
N LYS A 132 -56.34 1.03 28.25
CA LYS A 132 -56.79 -0.02 27.33
C LYS A 132 -55.66 -1.01 27.02
N MET A 133 -54.42 -0.55 26.89
CA MET A 133 -53.25 -1.43 26.74
C MET A 133 -53.02 -2.29 27.97
N TYR A 134 -53.09 -1.71 29.18
CA TYR A 134 -52.99 -2.47 30.43
C TYR A 134 -54.13 -3.47 30.59
N GLN A 135 -55.38 -3.06 30.31
CA GLN A 135 -56.54 -3.95 30.30
C GLN A 135 -56.37 -5.10 29.31
N LEU A 136 -55.89 -4.84 28.09
CA LEU A 136 -55.65 -5.89 27.10
C LEU A 136 -54.59 -6.91 27.55
N VAL A 137 -53.52 -6.43 28.21
CA VAL A 137 -52.48 -7.31 28.78
C VAL A 137 -53.04 -8.15 29.93
N GLU A 138 -53.89 -7.56 30.77
CA GLU A 138 -54.54 -8.26 31.87
C GLU A 138 -55.55 -9.30 31.36
N ASP A 139 -56.37 -8.94 30.37
CA ASP A 139 -57.29 -9.84 29.67
C ASP A 139 -56.55 -11.00 29.02
N TYR A 140 -55.42 -10.73 28.37
CA TYR A 140 -54.58 -11.77 27.77
C TYR A 140 -53.99 -12.71 28.82
N ASN A 141 -53.51 -12.18 29.94
CA ASN A 141 -52.98 -13.00 31.04
C ASN A 141 -54.10 -13.82 31.71
N GLN A 142 -55.29 -13.26 31.86
CA GLN A 142 -56.46 -13.97 32.38
C GLN A 142 -56.92 -15.06 31.42
N PHE A 143 -56.93 -14.77 30.11
CA PHE A 143 -57.24 -15.75 29.08
C PHE A 143 -56.19 -16.87 29.03
N SER A 144 -54.92 -16.54 29.09
CA SER A 144 -53.79 -17.47 29.16
C SER A 144 -53.85 -18.38 30.39
N THR A 145 -54.20 -17.83 31.55
CA THR A 145 -54.31 -18.60 32.80
C THR A 145 -55.56 -19.49 32.82
N ASN A 146 -56.66 -19.05 32.22
CA ASN A 146 -57.88 -19.84 32.00
C ASN A 146 -57.70 -20.91 30.91
N LEU A 147 -56.83 -20.66 29.93
CA LEU A 147 -56.41 -21.57 28.88
C LEU A 147 -55.15 -22.36 29.28
N LYS A 148 -54.89 -22.53 30.59
CA LYS A 148 -53.99 -23.60 31.01
C LYS A 148 -54.60 -24.91 30.48
N PRO A 149 -53.83 -25.75 29.77
CA PRO A 149 -54.35 -27.02 29.31
C PRO A 149 -54.71 -27.83 30.56
N THR A 150 -56.00 -27.91 30.88
CA THR A 150 -56.53 -29.04 31.64
C THR A 150 -56.01 -30.24 30.89
N SER A 151 -55.04 -30.93 31.48
CA SER A 151 -54.44 -32.14 30.96
C SER A 151 -55.52 -32.92 30.23
N ILE A 152 -55.34 -33.15 28.92
CA ILE A 152 -56.23 -33.99 28.14
C ILE A 152 -56.16 -35.37 28.80
N THR A 153 -57.01 -35.58 29.80
CA THR A 153 -57.22 -36.88 30.38
C THR A 153 -57.79 -37.72 29.26
N THR A 154 -57.10 -38.82 29.01
CA THR A 154 -57.47 -40.00 28.22
C THR A 154 -58.84 -40.57 28.64
N LYS A 155 -59.90 -39.77 28.49
CA LYS A 155 -61.25 -40.07 28.95
C LYS A 155 -62.34 -39.33 28.14
N MET A 156 -62.23 -39.29 26.82
CA MET A 156 -63.40 -39.55 25.98
C MET A 156 -63.39 -41.02 25.57
N LYS A 157 -63.51 -41.88 26.59
CA LYS A 157 -63.72 -43.32 26.42
C LYS A 157 -65.21 -43.66 26.26
N TYR A 158 -66.11 -42.66 26.35
CA TYR A 158 -67.56 -42.83 26.22
C TYR A 158 -68.20 -41.52 25.71
N ASN A 159 -68.13 -41.27 24.41
CA ASN A 159 -69.20 -40.58 23.69
C ASN A 159 -69.56 -41.47 22.51
N THR A 160 -70.38 -42.47 22.81
CA THR A 160 -71.17 -43.20 21.83
C THR A 160 -72.13 -42.21 21.17
N VAL A 161 -71.72 -41.66 20.03
CA VAL A 161 -72.66 -41.18 19.03
C VAL A 161 -72.60 -42.19 17.89
N ASP A 162 -73.64 -43.01 17.81
CA ASP A 162 -73.81 -43.99 16.74
C ASP A 162 -73.77 -43.27 15.38
N ASN A 163 -72.94 -43.80 14.47
CA ASN A 163 -72.91 -43.52 13.01
C ASN A 163 -71.98 -42.44 12.44
N LEU A 164 -70.82 -42.16 13.05
CA LEU A 164 -69.73 -41.47 12.33
C LEU A 164 -68.50 -42.36 12.14
N LYS A 165 -68.38 -42.97 10.95
CA LYS A 165 -67.14 -43.60 10.49
C LYS A 165 -66.12 -42.51 10.11
N CYS A 166 -65.43 -41.97 11.09
CA CYS A 166 -64.27 -41.12 10.84
C CYS A 166 -63.07 -42.01 10.51
N LYS A 167 -62.48 -41.87 9.31
CA LYS A 167 -61.20 -42.49 8.97
C LYS A 167 -60.11 -41.82 9.80
N GLU A 168 -59.24 -42.64 10.40
CA GLU A 168 -58.01 -42.17 11.04
C GLU A 168 -57.10 -41.54 9.98
N PHE A 169 -56.69 -40.29 10.22
CA PHE A 169 -55.62 -39.62 9.48
C PHE A 169 -54.33 -39.78 10.27
N ASP A 170 -53.35 -40.46 9.70
CA ASP A 170 -52.00 -40.54 10.27
C ASP A 170 -51.20 -39.31 9.82
N VAL A 171 -50.84 -38.47 10.80
CA VAL A 171 -50.13 -37.20 10.59
C VAL A 171 -48.62 -37.41 10.43
N ASN A 172 -48.14 -38.66 10.47
CA ASN A 172 -46.71 -38.97 10.25
C ASN A 172 -46.32 -39.18 8.79
N ASN A 173 -47.22 -38.87 7.84
CA ASN A 173 -46.95 -38.88 6.40
C ASN A 173 -47.33 -37.55 5.73
N LEU A 174 -47.17 -36.42 6.43
CA LEU A 174 -47.17 -35.09 5.81
C LEU A 174 -45.79 -34.44 5.88
#